data_AF-A0A195FN85-F1
#
_entry.id   AF-A0A195FN85-F1
#
_cell.length_a   1.000
_cell.length_b   1.000
_cell.length_c   1.000
_cell.angle_alpha   90.00
_cell.angle_beta   90.00
_cell.angle_gamma   90.00
#
_symmetry.space_group_name_H-M   'P 1'
#
loop_
_entity.id
_entity.type
_entity.pdbx_description
1 polymer ?
#
loop_
_entity_poly.entity_id
_entity_poly.type
_entity_poly.pdbx_seq_one_letter_code
_entity_poly.pdbx_strand_id
1 'polypeptide(L)'
;NVPPFNRNLEYSYNVRKTITVFRDPLQTTIYTASVTCQIEKSEEGENDEGEDDSLLCLLHDINILSTLTFQTLNTTNEVTNEEYNTNDDWFIIKFNSIGLEKLFVNSTTEKKDLIKEIAFQFHIGGEIIPKFTSNEKLAVGHCMTLFNINSTTHEFREEETDKILENQIILLSHKASYEKTPVYEGYERHVHLFIEKIRKDCKYSLPFFDFLNGMQVKKYIHTMEILDDELNISTTMEVQLPPDPWNPKGTPVFRETTHLGLANITSKTKVFDPLTREKYKWINLME
;
A
#
# COMPACT_ATOMS: atom_id res chain seq x y z
N ASN A 1 23.09 15.34 13.15
CA ASN A 1 23.11 14.83 11.76
C ASN A 1 23.45 13.35 11.77
N VAL A 2 22.50 12.52 12.18
CA VAL A 2 22.51 11.06 11.96
C VAL A 2 21.36 10.83 11.00
N PRO A 3 21.56 10.20 9.82
CA PRO A 3 20.47 9.99 8.89
C PRO A 3 19.42 9.07 9.55
N PRO A 4 18.12 9.36 9.42
CA PRO A 4 17.05 8.62 10.08
C PRO A 4 16.89 7.17 9.57
N PHE A 5 17.67 6.77 8.55
CA PHE A 5 17.53 5.50 7.85
C PHE A 5 18.65 4.52 8.18
N ASN A 6 18.30 3.35 8.72
CA ASN A 6 19.26 2.26 8.86
C ASN A 6 19.11 1.27 7.69
N ARG A 7 19.98 1.44 6.70
CA ARG A 7 20.06 0.61 5.49
C ARG A 7 20.41 -0.85 5.75
N ASN A 8 20.75 -1.19 6.99
CA ASN A 8 21.03 -2.55 7.42
C ASN A 8 19.78 -3.28 7.93
N LEU A 9 18.59 -2.85 7.52
CA LEU A 9 17.33 -3.42 7.97
C LEU A 9 16.43 -3.82 6.82
N GLU A 10 15.62 -4.84 7.08
CA GLU A 10 14.56 -5.34 6.22
C GLU A 10 13.23 -5.25 6.94
N TYR A 11 12.22 -4.76 6.23
CA TYR A 11 10.86 -4.54 6.72
C TYR A 11 9.96 -5.58 6.07
N SER A 12 9.34 -6.46 6.85
CA SER A 12 8.41 -7.46 6.31
C SER A 12 6.98 -7.10 6.65
N TYR A 13 6.13 -7.14 5.64
CA TYR A 13 4.71 -6.83 5.71
C TYR A 13 3.88 -8.06 5.37
N ASN A 14 2.78 -8.23 6.11
CA ASN A 14 1.74 -9.19 5.78
C ASN A 14 0.68 -8.51 4.92
N VAL A 15 0.41 -9.09 3.76
CA VAL A 15 -0.63 -8.65 2.84
C VAL A 15 -1.81 -9.60 2.93
N ARG A 16 -3.01 -9.05 3.10
CA ARG A 16 -4.26 -9.79 2.99
C ARG A 16 -5.25 -9.03 2.13
N LYS A 17 -5.57 -9.58 0.96
CA LYS A 17 -6.62 -9.06 0.07
C LYS A 17 -7.82 -9.99 0.10
N THR A 18 -8.99 -9.47 0.41
CA THR A 18 -10.25 -10.22 0.43
C THR A 18 -11.19 -9.64 -0.61
N ILE A 19 -11.61 -10.47 -1.57
CA ILE A 19 -12.57 -10.12 -2.60
C ILE A 19 -13.84 -10.94 -2.33
N THR A 20 -14.95 -10.26 -2.09
CA THR A 20 -16.27 -10.89 -1.91
C THR A 20 -17.14 -10.48 -3.08
N VAL A 21 -17.61 -11.45 -3.88
CA VAL A 21 -18.58 -11.24 -4.97
C VAL A 21 -19.96 -11.62 -4.46
N PHE A 22 -20.86 -10.65 -4.39
CA PHE A 22 -22.23 -10.79 -3.91
C PHE A 22 -23.12 -11.40 -4.99
N ARG A 23 -23.12 -12.72 -5.05
CA ARG A 23 -24.03 -13.55 -5.84
C ARG A 23 -24.46 -14.76 -5.02
N ASP A 24 -25.36 -15.59 -5.55
CA ASP A 24 -25.68 -16.89 -4.96
C ASP A 24 -25.12 -18.00 -5.86
N PRO A 25 -24.18 -18.84 -5.38
CA PRO A 25 -23.54 -18.81 -4.06
C PRO A 25 -22.57 -17.63 -3.89
N LEU A 26 -22.42 -17.17 -2.64
CA LEU A 26 -21.49 -16.08 -2.30
C LEU A 26 -20.06 -16.54 -2.57
N GLN A 27 -19.33 -15.83 -3.41
CA GLN A 27 -17.94 -16.17 -3.69
C GLN A 27 -17.00 -15.28 -2.87
N THR A 28 -16.06 -15.89 -2.16
CA THR A 28 -15.00 -15.17 -1.45
C THR A 28 -13.64 -15.71 -1.88
N THR A 29 -12.79 -14.81 -2.36
CA THR A 29 -11.38 -15.10 -2.63
C THR A 29 -10.53 -14.33 -1.62
N ILE A 30 -9.65 -15.04 -0.92
CA ILE A 30 -8.69 -14.51 0.03
C ILE A 30 -7.31 -14.74 -0.55
N TYR A 31 -6.59 -13.65 -0.73
CA TYR A 31 -5.19 -13.62 -1.11
C TYR A 31 -4.37 -13.23 0.13
N THR A 32 -3.36 -14.02 0.46
CA THR A 32 -2.37 -13.67 1.49
C THR A 32 -0.97 -13.73 0.89
N ALA A 33 -0.10 -12.80 1.27
CA ALA A 33 1.31 -12.83 0.87
C ALA A 33 2.19 -12.10 1.87
N SER A 34 3.49 -12.25 1.70
CA SER A 34 4.50 -11.47 2.40
C SER A 34 5.23 -10.54 1.43
N VAL A 35 5.53 -9.34 1.91
CA VAL A 35 6.35 -8.36 1.18
C VAL A 35 7.50 -7.98 2.08
N THR A 36 8.73 -8.27 1.66
CA THR A 36 9.91 -7.77 2.35
C THR A 36 10.51 -6.62 1.55
N CYS A 37 10.84 -5.52 2.21
CA CYS A 37 11.42 -4.34 1.60
C CYS A 37 12.71 -3.91 2.30
N GLN A 38 13.62 -3.33 1.52
CA GLN A 38 14.83 -2.67 1.99
C GLN A 38 14.96 -1.30 1.33
N ILE A 39 15.45 -0.31 2.07
CA ILE A 39 15.73 1.03 1.55
C ILE A 39 16.98 0.97 0.64
N GLU A 40 16.86 1.51 -0.56
CA GLU A 40 17.95 1.68 -1.54
C GLU A 40 18.14 3.18 -1.85
N LYS A 41 19.41 3.63 -1.91
CA LYS A 41 19.76 4.97 -2.39
C LYS A 41 19.62 5.01 -3.91
N SER A 42 18.98 6.04 -4.45
CA SER A 42 19.10 6.37 -5.87
C SER A 42 20.58 6.64 -6.21
N GLU A 43 21.13 5.96 -7.22
CA GLU A 43 22.50 6.23 -7.69
C GLU A 43 22.59 7.63 -8.28
N GLU A 44 23.67 8.32 -7.92
CA GLU A 44 24.00 9.72 -8.21
C GLU A 44 23.97 10.04 -9.72
N GLY A 45 23.21 11.08 -10.09
CA GLY A 45 23.55 11.93 -11.22
C GLY A 45 24.26 13.16 -10.67
N GLU A 46 25.45 13.48 -11.18
CA GLU A 46 26.39 14.48 -10.64
C GLU A 46 25.86 15.92 -10.45
N ASN A 47 24.62 16.25 -10.78
CA ASN A 47 24.06 17.60 -10.58
C ASN A 47 22.53 17.57 -10.42
N ASP A 48 21.99 17.12 -9.29
CA ASP A 48 20.63 17.53 -8.92
C ASP A 48 20.40 17.43 -7.40
N GLU A 49 19.90 18.52 -6.83
CA GLU A 49 19.48 18.63 -5.44
C GLU A 49 18.15 17.88 -5.26
N GLY A 50 18.22 16.63 -4.79
CA GLY A 50 17.04 15.85 -4.39
C GLY A 50 17.34 14.35 -4.28
N GLU A 51 17.75 13.89 -3.09
CA GLU A 51 17.86 12.45 -2.82
C GLU A 51 16.45 11.83 -2.75
N ASP A 52 15.96 11.24 -3.84
CA ASP A 52 14.72 10.44 -3.79
C ASP A 52 15.01 9.08 -3.17
N ASP A 53 14.41 8.80 -2.02
CA ASP A 53 14.45 7.49 -1.38
C ASP A 53 13.62 6.45 -2.15
N SER A 54 14.10 5.22 -2.17
CA SER A 54 13.41 4.10 -2.82
C SER A 54 13.36 2.86 -1.95
N LEU A 55 12.31 2.06 -2.12
CA LEU A 55 12.16 0.75 -1.50
C LEU A 55 12.33 -0.33 -2.57
N LEU A 56 13.37 -1.13 -2.45
CA LEU A 56 13.48 -2.40 -3.16
C LEU A 56 12.70 -3.44 -2.37
N CYS A 57 11.75 -4.11 -3.00
CA CYS A 57 10.84 -5.06 -2.36
C CYS A 57 10.76 -6.37 -3.13
N LEU A 58 10.48 -7.43 -2.39
CA LEU A 58 10.19 -8.77 -2.89
C LEU A 58 8.81 -9.20 -2.40
N LEU A 59 7.93 -9.60 -3.33
CA LEU A 59 6.68 -10.27 -3.02
C LEU A 59 6.91 -11.79 -3.00
N HIS A 60 6.51 -12.47 -1.93
CA HIS A 60 6.68 -13.92 -1.79
C HIS A 60 5.59 -14.54 -0.91
N ASP A 61 5.65 -15.87 -0.74
CA ASP A 61 4.74 -16.68 0.08
C ASP A 61 3.26 -16.40 -0.20
N ILE A 62 2.92 -16.43 -1.48
CA ILE A 62 1.59 -16.09 -1.98
C ILE A 62 0.68 -17.30 -1.82
N ASN A 63 -0.48 -17.10 -1.18
CA ASN A 63 -1.53 -18.09 -1.09
C ASN A 63 -2.88 -17.50 -1.52
N ILE A 64 -3.62 -18.23 -2.35
CA ILE A 64 -4.91 -17.83 -2.89
C ILE A 64 -5.94 -18.91 -2.57
N LEU A 65 -6.87 -18.58 -1.68
CA LEU A 65 -7.99 -19.45 -1.32
C LEU A 65 -9.30 -18.87 -1.88
N SER A 66 -10.01 -19.63 -2.71
CA SER A 66 -11.34 -19.25 -3.21
C SER A 66 -12.42 -20.21 -2.71
N THR A 67 -13.53 -19.67 -2.22
CA THR A 67 -14.62 -20.41 -1.59
C THR A 67 -15.98 -19.96 -2.10
N LEU A 68 -16.94 -20.90 -2.14
CA LEU A 68 -18.35 -20.65 -2.42
C LEU A 68 -19.19 -21.00 -1.20
N THR A 69 -19.91 -20.02 -0.69
CA THR A 69 -20.81 -20.18 0.46
C THR A 69 -22.26 -20.18 -0.02
N PHE A 70 -22.92 -21.34 0.12
CA PHE A 70 -24.33 -21.51 -0.21
C PHE A 70 -25.17 -21.15 1.02
N GLN A 71 -25.79 -19.96 1.01
CA GLN A 71 -26.57 -19.49 2.16
C GLN A 71 -27.74 -20.42 2.49
N THR A 72 -28.35 -21.03 1.48
CA THR A 72 -29.49 -21.94 1.61
C THR A 72 -29.12 -23.30 2.22
N LEU A 73 -27.87 -23.73 2.06
CA LEU A 73 -27.37 -25.04 2.53
C LEU A 73 -26.49 -24.92 3.76
N ASN A 74 -26.08 -23.70 4.14
CA ASN A 74 -25.09 -23.41 5.18
C ASN A 74 -23.78 -24.20 5.00
N THR A 75 -23.38 -24.41 3.76
CA THR A 75 -22.16 -25.13 3.38
C THR A 75 -21.21 -24.21 2.64
N THR A 76 -19.92 -24.35 2.92
CA THR A 76 -18.83 -23.67 2.21
C THR A 76 -18.01 -24.71 1.47
N ASN A 77 -17.88 -24.53 0.16
CA ASN A 77 -17.05 -25.38 -0.68
C ASN A 77 -15.79 -24.63 -1.08
N GLU A 78 -14.63 -25.27 -0.96
CA GLU A 78 -13.39 -24.79 -1.56
C GLU A 78 -13.46 -24.96 -3.08
N VAL A 79 -13.12 -23.90 -3.81
CA VAL A 79 -13.02 -23.92 -5.27
C VAL A 79 -11.58 -24.13 -5.70
N THR A 80 -10.68 -23.39 -5.08
CA THR A 80 -9.25 -23.38 -5.39
C THR A 80 -8.47 -23.03 -4.13
N ASN A 81 -7.31 -23.65 -3.99
CA ASN A 81 -6.26 -23.27 -3.06
C ASN A 81 -4.92 -23.35 -3.79
N GLU A 82 -4.29 -22.21 -4.05
CA GLU A 82 -3.07 -22.11 -4.85
C GLU A 82 -1.97 -21.41 -4.05
N GLU A 83 -0.82 -22.08 -3.93
CA GLU A 83 0.36 -21.57 -3.26
C GLU A 83 1.48 -21.30 -4.28
N TYR A 84 2.03 -20.09 -4.25
CA TYR A 84 3.15 -19.68 -5.09
C TYR A 84 4.30 -19.18 -4.22
N ASN A 85 5.37 -19.98 -4.16
CA ASN A 85 6.63 -19.62 -3.51
C ASN A 85 7.61 -19.17 -4.59
N THR A 86 7.60 -17.88 -4.91
CA THR A 86 8.45 -17.28 -5.94
C THR A 86 9.45 -16.32 -5.30
N ASN A 87 10.68 -16.33 -5.82
CA ASN A 87 11.77 -15.45 -5.37
C ASN A 87 12.12 -14.37 -6.40
N ASP A 88 11.30 -14.23 -7.46
CA ASP A 88 11.59 -13.40 -8.63
C ASP A 88 10.61 -12.22 -8.78
N ASP A 89 9.64 -12.08 -7.88
CA ASP A 89 8.62 -11.01 -7.93
C ASP A 89 9.13 -9.73 -7.26
N TRP A 90 10.24 -9.21 -7.80
CA TRP A 90 10.90 -8.00 -7.34
C TRP A 90 10.26 -6.74 -7.90
N PHE A 91 10.23 -5.70 -7.08
CA PHE A 91 9.74 -4.37 -7.46
C PHE A 91 10.45 -3.26 -6.68
N ILE A 92 10.50 -2.07 -7.27
CA ILE A 92 11.09 -0.88 -6.66
C ILE A 92 10.02 0.21 -6.63
N ILE A 93 9.75 0.73 -5.43
CA ILE A 93 8.90 1.90 -5.25
C ILE A 93 9.81 3.12 -5.09
N LYS A 94 9.63 4.13 -5.93
CA LYS A 94 10.27 5.44 -5.75
C LYS A 94 9.26 6.44 -5.25
N PHE A 95 9.66 7.20 -4.25
CA PHE A 95 8.85 8.25 -3.67
C PHE A 95 9.41 9.61 -4.06
N ASN A 96 8.54 10.60 -4.05
CA ASN A 96 8.90 12.00 -4.07
C ASN A 96 8.19 12.71 -2.92
N SER A 97 8.38 14.02 -2.87
CA SER A 97 7.56 15.03 -2.18
C SER A 97 6.11 14.72 -1.83
N ILE A 98 5.37 14.14 -2.77
CA ILE A 98 3.92 14.10 -2.74
C ILE A 98 3.42 12.65 -2.62
N GLY A 99 4.25 11.65 -2.93
CA GLY A 99 3.85 10.26 -2.82
C GLY A 99 4.76 9.31 -3.60
N LEU A 100 4.24 8.11 -3.83
CA LEU A 100 4.71 7.22 -4.90
C LEU A 100 4.79 7.98 -6.24
N GLU A 101 5.99 8.03 -6.81
CA GLU A 101 6.32 8.68 -8.07
C GLU A 101 6.45 7.65 -9.20
N LYS A 102 7.31 6.64 -9.00
CA LYS A 102 7.59 5.58 -9.99
C LYS A 102 7.48 4.21 -9.33
N LEU A 103 7.07 3.23 -10.13
CA LEU A 103 7.01 1.82 -9.71
C LEU A 103 7.68 0.97 -10.79
N PHE A 104 8.83 0.41 -10.47
CA PHE A 104 9.54 -0.53 -11.34
C PHE A 104 9.24 -1.95 -10.92
N VAL A 105 8.98 -2.83 -11.88
CA VAL A 105 8.68 -4.24 -11.61
C VAL A 105 9.51 -5.12 -12.54
N ASN A 106 9.92 -6.30 -12.04
CA ASN A 106 10.54 -7.31 -12.90
C ASN A 106 9.63 -7.62 -14.10
N SER A 107 10.12 -7.41 -15.32
CA SER A 107 9.35 -7.56 -16.56
C SER A 107 8.73 -8.95 -16.73
N THR A 108 9.37 -9.99 -16.17
CA THR A 108 8.92 -11.38 -16.30
C THR A 108 7.85 -11.77 -15.29
N THR A 109 7.59 -10.99 -14.23
CA THR A 109 6.53 -11.35 -13.27
C THR A 109 5.15 -11.18 -13.90
N GLU A 110 4.25 -12.12 -13.62
CA GLU A 110 2.84 -12.04 -14.01
C GLU A 110 2.00 -11.28 -12.98
N LYS A 111 2.55 -10.97 -11.79
CA LYS A 111 1.84 -10.34 -10.66
C LYS A 111 1.88 -8.81 -10.67
N LYS A 112 1.99 -8.21 -11.85
CA LYS A 112 2.16 -6.75 -12.03
C LYS A 112 1.02 -5.95 -11.38
N ASP A 113 -0.22 -6.38 -11.56
CA ASP A 113 -1.40 -5.67 -11.04
C ASP A 113 -1.45 -5.70 -9.51
N LEU A 114 -1.17 -6.85 -8.92
CA LEU A 114 -1.09 -6.99 -7.47
C LEU A 114 0.05 -6.15 -6.88
N ILE A 115 1.24 -6.20 -7.48
CA ILE A 115 2.38 -5.37 -7.04
C ILE A 115 2.01 -3.89 -7.11
N LYS A 116 1.32 -3.47 -8.17
CA LYS A 116 0.81 -2.10 -8.30
C LYS A 116 -0.14 -1.75 -7.16
N GLU A 117 -1.12 -2.59 -6.87
CA GLU A 117 -2.05 -2.36 -5.75
C GLU A 117 -1.35 -2.29 -4.38
N ILE A 118 -0.35 -3.14 -4.14
CA ILE A 118 0.48 -3.14 -2.92
C ILE A 118 1.27 -1.83 -2.83
N ALA A 119 1.96 -1.43 -3.89
CA ALA A 119 2.77 -0.22 -3.91
C ALA A 119 1.92 1.04 -3.62
N PHE A 120 0.70 1.10 -4.17
CA PHE A 120 -0.25 2.18 -3.88
C PHE A 120 -0.78 2.18 -2.44
N GLN A 121 -0.60 1.12 -1.65
CA GLN A 121 -0.88 1.17 -0.21
C GLN A 121 0.07 2.14 0.52
N PHE A 122 1.31 2.28 0.03
CA PHE A 122 2.29 3.20 0.60
C PHE A 122 2.15 4.64 0.10
N HIS A 123 1.27 4.91 -0.86
CA HIS A 123 1.10 6.24 -1.42
C HIS A 123 0.33 7.15 -0.46
N ILE A 124 0.98 8.16 0.11
CA ILE A 124 0.34 9.17 1.00
C ILE A 124 -0.37 10.26 0.20
N GLY A 125 0.14 10.69 -0.95
CA GLY A 125 -0.63 11.47 -1.93
C GLY A 125 -0.94 12.91 -1.54
N GLY A 126 -0.21 13.49 -0.59
CA GLY A 126 -0.40 14.88 -0.13
C GLY A 126 0.39 15.22 1.14
N GLU A 127 0.31 16.48 1.54
CA GLU A 127 0.89 16.97 2.79
C GLU A 127 0.17 16.38 4.01
N ILE A 128 0.88 16.16 5.11
CA ILE A 128 0.30 15.63 6.36
C ILE A 128 -0.31 16.79 7.16
N ILE A 129 -1.31 17.44 6.58
CA ILE A 129 -2.06 18.54 7.21
C ILE A 129 -3.49 18.11 7.59
N PRO A 130 -4.05 18.65 8.68
CA PRO A 130 -5.42 18.31 9.06
C PRO A 130 -6.42 18.75 7.99
N LYS A 131 -7.25 17.81 7.54
CA LYS A 131 -8.48 18.07 6.75
C LYS A 131 -8.27 18.92 5.50
N PHE A 132 -7.85 18.27 4.42
CA PHE A 132 -7.77 18.91 3.11
C PHE A 132 -8.35 18.01 2.02
N THR A 133 -8.49 18.56 0.82
CA THR A 133 -8.98 17.83 -0.35
C THR A 133 -8.02 18.06 -1.50
N SER A 134 -7.63 16.98 -2.17
CA SER A 134 -6.72 17.03 -3.32
C SER A 134 -7.10 15.98 -4.36
N ASN A 135 -6.67 16.21 -5.60
CA ASN A 135 -6.81 15.23 -6.68
C ASN A 135 -5.63 14.24 -6.62
N GLU A 136 -5.90 13.02 -6.14
CA GLU A 136 -4.91 11.98 -5.89
C GLU A 136 -4.81 11.00 -7.07
N LYS A 137 -3.59 10.65 -7.50
CA LYS A 137 -3.34 9.57 -8.47
C LYS A 137 -3.38 8.22 -7.75
N LEU A 138 -4.13 7.26 -8.29
CA LEU A 138 -4.36 5.93 -7.73
C LEU A 138 -4.06 4.84 -8.75
N ALA A 139 -4.00 3.58 -8.29
CA ALA A 139 -3.87 2.40 -9.16
C ALA A 139 -4.96 2.34 -10.25
N VAL A 140 -6.18 2.81 -9.91
CA VAL A 140 -7.38 2.71 -10.75
C VAL A 140 -7.70 3.98 -11.54
N GLY A 141 -6.93 5.06 -11.38
CA GLY A 141 -7.21 6.36 -12.02
C GLY A 141 -6.90 7.55 -11.11
N HIS A 142 -7.69 8.61 -11.20
CA HIS A 142 -7.57 9.79 -10.34
C HIS A 142 -8.85 10.00 -9.56
N CYS A 143 -8.77 10.38 -8.29
CA CYS A 143 -9.94 10.68 -7.47
C CYS A 143 -9.77 11.99 -6.73
N MET A 144 -10.90 12.66 -6.50
CA MET A 144 -10.94 13.69 -5.47
C MET A 144 -10.88 12.99 -4.11
N THR A 145 -9.83 13.22 -3.34
CA THR A 145 -9.61 12.58 -2.05
C THR A 145 -9.76 13.60 -0.94
N LEU A 146 -10.67 13.32 0.00
CA LEU A 146 -10.75 14.02 1.29
C LEU A 146 -9.81 13.32 2.26
N PHE A 147 -8.84 14.06 2.78
CA PHE A 147 -7.87 13.58 3.76
C PHE A 147 -8.29 14.02 5.16
N ASN A 148 -8.52 13.07 6.05
CA ASN A 148 -8.76 13.28 7.47
C ASN A 148 -7.54 12.77 8.24
N ILE A 149 -6.68 13.71 8.64
CA ILE A 149 -5.43 13.40 9.34
C ILE A 149 -5.57 13.78 10.81
N ASN A 150 -5.23 12.85 11.69
CA ASN A 150 -5.14 13.05 13.13
C ASN A 150 -3.75 12.61 13.60
N SER A 151 -2.99 13.53 14.18
CA SER A 151 -1.64 13.28 14.69
C SER A 151 -1.53 13.79 16.12
N THR A 152 -0.91 13.00 17.00
CA THR A 152 -0.64 13.39 18.40
C THR A 152 0.74 14.02 18.60
N THR A 153 1.61 14.02 17.59
CA THR A 153 3.00 14.48 17.74
C THR A 153 3.17 15.97 17.42
N HIS A 154 3.92 16.65 18.29
CA HIS A 154 4.22 18.09 18.20
C HIS A 154 5.10 18.45 16.99
N GLU A 155 5.83 17.48 16.42
CA GLU A 155 6.74 17.65 15.27
C GLU A 155 6.03 17.97 13.94
N PHE A 156 4.72 17.72 13.85
CA PHE A 156 3.92 18.05 12.66
C PHE A 156 3.24 19.43 12.73
N ARG A 157 3.61 20.28 13.70
CA ARG A 157 3.10 21.65 13.78
C ARG A 157 3.89 22.57 12.84
N GLU A 158 3.22 23.01 11.77
CA GLU A 158 3.35 24.19 10.88
C GLU A 158 4.72 24.87 10.58
N GLU A 159 5.75 24.80 11.41
CA GLU A 159 7.00 25.58 11.22
C GLU A 159 8.13 24.82 10.48
N GLU A 160 7.95 23.54 10.15
CA GLU A 160 8.97 22.71 9.45
C GLU A 160 8.39 21.93 8.25
N THR A 161 7.56 22.58 7.44
CA THR A 161 6.95 22.01 6.21
C THR A 161 7.96 21.48 5.20
N ASP A 162 9.21 21.95 5.21
CA ASP A 162 10.23 21.46 4.27
C ASP A 162 10.74 20.05 4.60
N LYS A 163 10.44 19.51 5.81
CA LYS A 163 10.74 18.13 6.21
C LYS A 163 9.69 17.11 5.77
N ILE A 164 8.62 17.53 5.08
CA ILE A 164 7.49 16.67 4.68
C ILE A 164 7.93 15.56 3.69
N LEU A 165 9.01 15.77 2.92
CA LEU A 165 9.57 14.78 1.97
C LEU A 165 10.23 13.57 2.62
N GLU A 166 11.11 13.83 3.59
CA GLU A 166 11.89 12.79 4.27
C GLU A 166 10.96 11.80 4.99
N ASN A 167 9.68 12.17 5.16
CA ASN A 167 8.73 11.52 6.04
C ASN A 167 7.78 10.46 5.41
N GLN A 168 7.83 10.21 4.10
CA GLN A 168 6.94 9.19 3.51
C GLN A 168 7.36 7.75 3.80
N ILE A 169 8.66 7.54 4.01
CA ILE A 169 9.22 6.31 4.59
C ILE A 169 9.19 6.36 6.13
N ILE A 170 9.14 7.56 6.73
CA ILE A 170 9.12 7.74 8.21
C ILE A 170 7.78 7.33 8.83
N LEU A 171 6.67 7.40 8.09
CA LEU A 171 5.43 6.72 8.49
C LEU A 171 5.58 5.19 8.62
N LEU A 172 6.71 4.62 8.19
CA LEU A 172 7.00 3.18 8.21
C LEU A 172 8.23 2.82 9.06
N SER A 173 8.93 3.77 9.70
CA SER A 173 10.26 3.54 10.31
C SER A 173 10.35 3.55 11.85
N HIS A 174 9.23 3.57 12.57
CA HIS A 174 9.21 3.44 14.03
C HIS A 174 9.46 2.01 14.54
N LYS A 175 10.55 1.33 14.14
CA LYS A 175 10.97 0.09 14.84
C LYS A 175 12.47 -0.25 14.79
N ALA A 176 13.38 0.65 14.40
CA ALA A 176 14.80 0.22 14.37
C ALA A 176 15.93 1.24 14.54
N SER A 177 15.64 2.51 14.85
CA SER A 177 16.71 3.47 15.20
C SER A 177 16.97 3.60 16.71
N TYR A 178 16.24 2.87 17.57
CA TYR A 178 16.16 3.28 18.99
C TYR A 178 16.51 2.21 20.02
N GLU A 179 16.78 0.95 19.65
CA GLU A 179 17.17 -0.07 20.64
C GLU A 179 18.62 0.03 21.14
N LYS A 180 19.52 0.84 20.52
CA LYS A 180 20.95 0.90 20.95
C LYS A 180 21.65 2.26 20.84
N THR A 181 20.93 3.36 20.71
CA THR A 181 21.54 4.71 20.61
C THR A 181 21.23 5.50 21.88
N PRO A 182 22.22 5.78 22.76
CA PRO A 182 22.02 6.44 24.06
C PRO A 182 21.61 7.92 23.96
N VAL A 183 21.40 8.44 22.76
CA VAL A 183 21.06 9.85 22.49
C VAL A 183 19.56 10.11 22.66
N TYR A 184 18.72 9.06 22.71
CA TYR A 184 17.26 9.17 22.75
C TYR A 184 16.62 8.53 23.99
N GLU A 185 17.40 8.37 25.07
CA GLU A 185 16.88 8.04 26.40
C GLU A 185 16.20 9.28 27.00
N GLY A 186 14.93 9.54 26.65
CA GLY A 186 14.19 10.61 27.33
C GLY A 186 12.85 11.04 26.74
N TYR A 187 12.53 10.65 25.49
CA TYR A 187 11.23 10.97 24.91
C TYR A 187 10.31 9.76 25.01
N GLU A 188 9.32 9.85 25.90
CA GLU A 188 8.21 8.89 25.98
C GLU A 188 7.44 8.92 24.65
N ARG A 189 7.88 8.01 23.77
CA ARG A 189 7.14 7.08 22.91
C ARG A 189 5.64 7.36 22.90
N HIS A 190 5.04 7.69 21.76
CA HIS A 190 3.64 7.43 21.35
C HIS A 190 3.36 8.25 20.07
N VAL A 191 4.00 7.87 18.95
CA VAL A 191 3.66 8.47 17.65
C VAL A 191 2.36 7.84 17.19
N HIS A 192 1.26 8.58 17.32
CA HIS A 192 -0.02 8.14 16.79
C HIS A 192 -0.35 9.00 15.58
N LEU A 193 -0.33 8.37 14.42
CA LEU A 193 -0.82 8.98 13.20
C LEU A 193 -1.95 8.13 12.63
N PHE A 194 -3.06 8.79 12.37
CA PHE A 194 -4.17 8.22 11.64
C PHE A 194 -4.46 9.09 10.42
N ILE A 195 -4.35 8.50 9.24
CA ILE A 195 -4.74 9.09 7.96
C ILE A 195 -5.92 8.30 7.43
N GLU A 196 -7.06 8.95 7.30
CA GLU A 196 -8.20 8.43 6.54
C GLU A 196 -8.35 9.21 5.24
N LYS A 197 -8.49 8.49 4.13
CA LYS A 197 -8.70 9.02 2.80
C LYS A 197 -10.04 8.54 2.28
N ILE A 198 -10.93 9.48 2.00
CA ILE A 198 -12.24 9.20 1.41
C ILE A 198 -12.22 9.66 -0.04
N ARG A 199 -12.20 8.71 -0.97
CA ARG A 199 -12.09 8.94 -2.41
C ARG A 199 -13.48 9.08 -3.03
N LYS A 200 -13.68 10.15 -3.79
CA LYS A 200 -14.93 10.51 -4.48
C LYS A 200 -14.62 11.03 -5.88
N ASP A 201 -15.67 11.15 -6.70
CA ASP A 201 -15.61 11.78 -8.03
C ASP A 201 -14.45 11.28 -8.91
N CYS A 202 -14.24 9.97 -8.90
CA CYS A 202 -13.10 9.33 -9.55
C CYS A 202 -13.23 9.30 -11.07
N LYS A 203 -12.14 9.66 -11.75
CA LYS A 203 -11.90 9.44 -13.17
C LYS A 203 -11.05 8.18 -13.35
N TYR A 204 -11.71 7.08 -13.67
CA TYR A 204 -11.05 5.78 -13.80
C TYR A 204 -10.20 5.69 -15.06
N SER A 205 -9.13 4.89 -15.00
CA SER A 205 -8.39 4.47 -16.18
C SER A 205 -9.28 3.65 -17.10
N LEU A 206 -9.00 3.67 -18.42
CA LEU A 206 -9.82 2.93 -19.39
C LEU A 206 -9.96 1.44 -19.04
N PRO A 207 -8.88 0.70 -18.67
CA PRO A 207 -9.03 -0.71 -18.29
C PRO A 207 -9.94 -0.93 -17.09
N PHE A 208 -9.87 -0.06 -16.08
CA PHE A 208 -10.71 -0.20 -14.89
C PHE A 208 -12.16 0.23 -15.16
N PHE A 209 -12.36 1.25 -16.00
CA PHE A 209 -13.69 1.65 -16.47
C PHE A 209 -14.39 0.53 -17.25
N ASP A 210 -13.66 -0.11 -18.16
CA ASP A 210 -14.17 -1.25 -18.94
C ASP A 210 -14.47 -2.45 -18.03
N PHE A 211 -13.61 -2.72 -17.05
CA PHE A 211 -13.87 -3.72 -16.02
C PHE A 211 -15.15 -3.43 -15.23
N LEU A 212 -15.40 -2.16 -14.87
CA LEU A 212 -16.62 -1.78 -14.17
C LEU A 212 -17.87 -2.05 -15.01
N ASN A 213 -17.81 -1.97 -16.35
CA ASN A 213 -18.90 -2.35 -17.25
C ASN A 213 -20.30 -1.84 -16.81
N GLY A 214 -20.39 -0.55 -16.46
CA GLY A 214 -21.62 0.09 -16.00
C GLY A 214 -21.90 0.00 -14.49
N MET A 215 -21.09 -0.73 -13.73
CA MET A 215 -21.09 -0.71 -12.26
C MET A 215 -20.49 0.60 -11.73
N GLN A 216 -20.79 0.90 -10.46
CA GLN A 216 -20.35 2.12 -9.77
C GLN A 216 -19.63 1.78 -8.47
N VAL A 217 -18.52 2.46 -8.21
CA VAL A 217 -17.87 2.42 -6.90
C VAL A 217 -18.68 3.26 -5.93
N LYS A 218 -19.28 2.60 -4.94
CA LYS A 218 -20.10 3.23 -3.89
C LYS A 218 -19.24 3.85 -2.80
N LYS A 219 -18.18 3.15 -2.42
CA LYS A 219 -17.32 3.49 -1.30
C LYS A 219 -15.88 3.15 -1.67
N TYR A 220 -14.98 4.10 -1.45
CA TYR A 220 -13.56 3.88 -1.63
C TYR A 220 -12.82 4.62 -0.52
N ILE A 221 -12.37 3.86 0.48
CA ILE A 221 -11.71 4.38 1.67
C ILE A 221 -10.34 3.73 1.81
N HIS A 222 -9.35 4.54 2.13
CA HIS A 222 -8.02 4.09 2.49
C HIS A 222 -7.65 4.64 3.86
N THR A 223 -7.12 3.81 4.75
CA THR A 223 -6.68 4.20 6.09
C THR A 223 -5.24 3.77 6.29
N MET A 224 -4.44 4.63 6.89
CA MET A 224 -3.10 4.33 7.36
C MET A 224 -3.03 4.73 8.83
N GLU A 225 -2.67 3.78 9.68
CA GLU A 225 -2.57 3.95 11.12
C GLU A 225 -1.20 3.50 11.59
N ILE A 226 -0.58 4.36 12.41
CA ILE A 226 0.60 4.05 13.19
C ILE A 226 0.20 4.18 14.65
N LEU A 227 0.30 3.09 15.38
CA LEU A 227 0.07 3.06 16.82
C LEU A 227 1.26 2.37 17.47
N ASP A 228 1.98 3.10 18.31
CA ASP A 228 3.25 2.69 18.90
C ASP A 228 4.28 2.27 17.82
N ASP A 229 4.41 0.97 17.57
CA ASP A 229 5.35 0.37 16.60
C ASP A 229 4.62 -0.47 15.52
N GLU A 230 3.28 -0.40 15.48
CA GLU A 230 2.46 -1.13 14.52
C GLU A 230 2.00 -0.19 13.42
N LEU A 231 2.36 -0.54 12.18
CA LEU A 231 1.79 0.07 10.98
C LEU A 231 0.70 -0.84 10.45
N ASN A 232 -0.48 -0.25 10.27
CA ASN A 232 -1.62 -0.89 9.64
C ASN A 232 -2.18 -0.01 8.51
N ILE A 233 -2.20 -0.56 7.31
CA ILE A 233 -2.78 0.07 6.13
C ILE A 233 -3.96 -0.77 5.66
N SER A 234 -5.06 -0.13 5.31
CA SER A 234 -6.25 -0.80 4.78
C SER A 234 -6.90 0.02 3.69
N THR A 235 -7.26 -0.64 2.60
CA THR A 235 -8.05 -0.05 1.52
C THR A 235 -9.30 -0.88 1.32
N THR A 236 -10.47 -0.25 1.32
CA THR A 236 -11.74 -0.90 1.00
C THR A 236 -12.42 -0.20 -0.17
N MET A 237 -12.79 -1.00 -1.17
CA MET A 237 -13.56 -0.59 -2.33
C MET A 237 -14.84 -1.43 -2.40
N GLU A 238 -16.00 -0.76 -2.42
CA GLU A 238 -17.30 -1.40 -2.58
C GLU A 238 -17.91 -0.97 -3.91
N VAL A 239 -18.29 -1.96 -4.73
CA VAL A 239 -18.87 -1.76 -6.06
C VAL A 239 -20.29 -2.30 -6.10
N GLN A 240 -21.18 -1.53 -6.73
CA GLN A 240 -22.59 -1.85 -6.86
C GLN A 240 -23.10 -1.57 -8.27
N LEU A 241 -24.19 -2.23 -8.66
CA LEU A 241 -25.01 -1.77 -9.77
C LEU A 241 -25.71 -0.46 -9.38
N PRO A 242 -25.92 0.46 -10.35
CA PRO A 242 -26.66 1.68 -10.10
C PRO A 242 -28.08 1.39 -9.59
N PRO A 243 -28.70 2.33 -8.85
CA PRO A 243 -30.08 2.20 -8.42
C PRO A 243 -31.05 1.93 -9.57
N ASP A 244 -32.00 1.04 -9.34
CA ASP A 244 -33.10 0.73 -10.26
C ASP A 244 -34.46 0.77 -9.50
N PRO A 245 -35.61 0.68 -10.19
CA PRO A 245 -36.93 0.74 -9.55
C PRO A 245 -37.19 -0.33 -8.47
N TRP A 246 -36.50 -1.47 -8.54
CA TRP A 246 -36.59 -2.58 -7.58
C TRP A 246 -35.53 -2.47 -6.49
N ASN A 247 -34.37 -1.87 -6.79
CA ASN A 247 -33.23 -1.68 -5.89
C ASN A 247 -32.84 -0.20 -5.80
N PRO A 248 -33.60 0.64 -5.06
CA PRO A 248 -33.38 2.09 -5.03
C PRO A 248 -32.06 2.50 -4.34
N LYS A 249 -31.39 1.59 -3.64
CA LYS A 249 -30.07 1.80 -3.02
C LYS A 249 -28.90 1.28 -3.88
N GLY A 250 -29.19 0.72 -5.05
CA GLY A 250 -28.26 -0.09 -5.83
C GLY A 250 -28.09 -1.50 -5.29
N THR A 251 -27.49 -2.36 -6.09
CA THR A 251 -27.28 -3.79 -5.76
C THR A 251 -25.78 -4.05 -5.57
N PRO A 252 -25.31 -4.49 -4.40
CA PRO A 252 -23.90 -4.83 -4.20
C PRO A 252 -23.44 -5.88 -5.22
N VAL A 253 -22.29 -5.67 -5.84
CA VAL A 253 -21.70 -6.63 -6.80
C VAL A 253 -20.46 -7.27 -6.21
N PHE A 254 -19.51 -6.45 -5.77
CA PHE A 254 -18.36 -6.97 -5.05
C PHE A 254 -17.82 -5.96 -4.05
N ARG A 255 -17.09 -6.47 -3.06
CA ARG A 255 -16.28 -5.69 -2.13
C ARG A 255 -14.88 -6.25 -2.15
N GLU A 256 -13.92 -5.35 -2.27
CA GLU A 256 -12.51 -5.63 -2.14
C GLU A 256 -11.95 -4.93 -0.91
N THR A 257 -11.23 -5.66 -0.07
CA THR A 257 -10.49 -5.10 1.06
C THR A 257 -9.06 -5.61 1.03
N THR A 258 -8.10 -4.70 0.91
CA THR A 258 -6.66 -4.99 0.98
C THR A 258 -6.13 -4.44 2.29
N HIS A 259 -5.47 -5.28 3.07
CA HIS A 259 -4.81 -4.92 4.30
C HIS A 259 -3.31 -5.21 4.17
N LEU A 260 -2.49 -4.28 4.61
CA LEU A 260 -1.03 -4.39 4.66
C LEU A 260 -0.58 -3.97 6.05
N GLY A 261 -0.02 -4.91 6.81
CA GLY A 261 0.44 -4.68 8.18
C GLY A 261 1.93 -4.98 8.32
N LEU A 262 2.68 -4.13 9.03
CA LEU A 262 4.09 -4.39 9.33
C LEU A 262 4.18 -5.57 10.32
N ALA A 263 4.80 -6.67 9.88
CA ALA A 263 4.94 -7.87 10.68
C ALA A 263 6.23 -7.84 11.52
N ASN A 264 7.37 -7.54 10.90
CA ASN A 264 8.65 -7.52 11.57
C ASN A 264 9.64 -6.53 10.93
N ILE A 265 10.67 -6.20 11.70
CA ILE A 265 11.88 -5.57 11.19
C ILE A 265 13.05 -6.43 11.63
N THR A 266 13.92 -6.76 10.69
CA THR A 266 15.08 -7.60 10.94
C THR A 266 16.35 -6.98 10.39
N SER A 267 17.51 -7.47 10.80
CA SER A 267 18.78 -7.06 10.18
C SER A 267 18.87 -7.59 8.76
N LYS A 268 19.51 -6.80 7.91
CA LYS A 268 19.71 -7.09 6.49
C LYS A 268 20.27 -8.50 6.28
N THR A 269 19.59 -9.24 5.43
CA THR A 269 19.96 -10.55 4.92
C THR A 269 20.72 -10.41 3.61
N LYS A 270 21.26 -11.54 3.13
CA LYS A 270 21.95 -11.59 1.83
C LYS A 270 21.00 -11.56 0.63
N VAL A 271 19.68 -11.62 0.86
CA VAL A 271 18.68 -11.67 -0.21
C VAL A 271 18.63 -10.34 -0.96
N PHE A 272 18.73 -9.22 -0.23
CA PHE A 272 18.82 -7.87 -0.79
C PHE A 272 20.28 -7.48 -1.08
N ASP A 273 20.88 -8.19 -2.02
CA ASP A 273 22.22 -7.92 -2.56
C ASP A 273 22.17 -6.75 -3.56
N PRO A 274 23.12 -5.78 -3.55
CA PRO A 274 23.16 -4.70 -4.54
C PRO A 274 23.09 -5.16 -6.00
N LEU A 275 23.60 -6.35 -6.31
CA LEU A 275 23.53 -6.92 -7.67
C LEU A 275 22.12 -7.36 -8.09
N THR A 276 21.14 -7.37 -7.18
CA THR A 276 19.75 -7.75 -7.48
C THR A 276 19.15 -6.87 -8.56
N ARG A 277 19.49 -5.58 -8.58
CA ARG A 277 19.03 -4.64 -9.60
C ARG A 277 19.55 -4.97 -11.00
N GLU A 278 20.77 -5.49 -11.09
CA GLU A 278 21.40 -5.88 -12.36
C GLU A 278 20.85 -7.21 -12.92
N LYS A 279 20.26 -8.05 -12.06
CA LYS A 279 19.73 -9.36 -12.46
C LYS A 279 18.45 -9.27 -13.29
N TYR A 280 17.67 -8.21 -13.12
CA TYR A 280 16.32 -8.12 -13.71
C TYR A 280 16.22 -7.02 -14.74
N LYS A 281 15.36 -7.28 -15.74
CA LYS A 281 14.88 -6.25 -16.64
C LYS A 281 13.65 -5.59 -16.02
N TRP A 282 13.76 -4.30 -15.72
CA TRP A 282 12.73 -3.51 -15.07
C TRP A 282 11.80 -2.82 -16.07
N ILE A 283 10.51 -2.75 -15.76
CA ILE A 283 9.52 -1.95 -16.47
C ILE A 283 8.84 -0.99 -15.51
N ASN A 284 8.53 0.23 -15.95
CA ASN A 284 7.76 1.19 -15.18
C ASN A 284 6.26 0.93 -15.35
N LEU A 285 5.51 0.77 -14.25
CA LEU A 285 4.04 0.56 -14.26
C LEU A 285 3.22 1.84 -14.09
N MET A 286 3.88 2.99 -14.00
CA MET A 286 3.27 4.31 -13.76
C MET A 286 3.22 5.19 -15.02
N GLU A 287 3.89 4.78 -16.10
CA GLU A 287 3.88 5.36 -17.45
C GLU A 287 2.67 4.91 -18.28
#